data_AF-A0A1W9ULB2-F1
#
_entry.id   AF-A0A1W9ULB2-F1
#
_cell.length_a   1.000
_cell.length_b   1.000
_cell.length_c   1.000
_cell.angle_alpha   90.00
_cell.angle_beta   90.00
_cell.angle_gamma   90.00
#
_symmetry.space_group_name_H-M   'P 1'
#
loop_
_entity.id
_entity.type
_entity.pdbx_description
1 polymer ?
#
loop_
_entity_poly.entity_id
_entity_poly.type
_entity_poly.pdbx_seq_one_letter_code
_entity_poly.pdbx_strand_id
1 'polypeptide(L)' 'MAKPIVDGIERDLAGQAEVIRLSLSSEPGRSAARRYGVRGIPTLIIFDGEGKVVEQRAGVPNRESVVETVKRLGA' A
#
# COMPACT_ATOMS: atom_id res chain seq x y z
N MET A 1 -12.40 1.01 -9.56
CA MET A 1 -11.66 0.50 -10.74
C MET A 1 -10.23 0.02 -10.41
N ALA A 2 -9.63 0.33 -9.25
CA ALA A 2 -8.28 -0.14 -8.89
C ALA A 2 -8.19 -1.58 -8.31
N LYS A 3 -9.33 -2.27 -8.09
CA LYS A 3 -9.39 -3.62 -7.52
C LYS A 3 -8.43 -4.62 -8.20
N PRO A 4 -8.42 -4.76 -9.55
CA PRO A 4 -7.59 -5.77 -10.21
C PRO A 4 -6.08 -5.57 -10.02
N ILE A 5 -5.64 -4.32 -9.90
CA ILE A 5 -4.23 -3.99 -9.74
C ILE A 5 -3.76 -4.37 -8.33
N VAL A 6 -4.55 -4.04 -7.31
CA VAL A 6 -4.23 -4.39 -5.92
C VAL A 6 -4.27 -5.91 -5.72
N ASP A 7 -5.25 -6.60 -6.32
CA ASP A 7 -5.30 -8.07 -6.32
C ASP A 7 -4.03 -8.68 -6.93
N GLY A 8 -3.51 -8.09 -8.01
CA GLY A 8 -2.24 -8.49 -8.63
C GLY A 8 -1.02 -8.25 -7.74
N ILE A 9 -0.99 -7.13 -7.00
CA ILE A 9 0.09 -6.81 -6.05
C ILE A 9 0.10 -7.83 -4.90
N GLU A 10 -1.07 -8.14 -4.32
CA GLU A 10 -1.19 -9.14 -3.25
C GLU A 10 -0.66 -10.51 -3.68
N ARG A 11 -0.98 -10.94 -4.90
CA ARG A 11 -0.51 -12.22 -5.43
C ARG A 11 1.01 -12.24 -5.62
N ASP A 12 1.62 -11.16 -6.10
CA ASP A 12 3.07 -11.09 -6.34
C ASP A 12 3.88 -10.96 -5.04
N LEU A 13 3.29 -10.34 -4.02
CA LEU A 13 3.91 -10.12 -2.72
C LEU A 13 3.59 -11.22 -1.70
N ALA A 14 2.81 -12.23 -2.08
CA ALA A 14 2.49 -13.36 -1.23
C ALA A 14 3.77 -14.02 -0.68
N GLY A 15 3.88 -14.10 0.64
CA GLY A 15 5.05 -14.63 1.33
C GLY A 15 6.25 -13.69 1.45
N GLN A 16 6.19 -12.49 0.86
CA GLN A 16 7.24 -11.45 0.95
C GLN A 16 6.79 -10.24 1.77
N ALA A 17 5.54 -9.83 1.65
CA ALA A 17 4.97 -8.73 2.42
C ALA A 17 3.49 -8.94 2.71
N GLU A 18 3.04 -8.39 3.83
CA GLU A 18 1.62 -8.30 4.16
C GLU A 18 1.00 -7.09 3.45
N VAL A 19 -0.15 -7.30 2.81
CA VAL A 19 -0.89 -6.24 2.13
C VAL A 19 -2.21 -6.02 2.86
N ILE A 20 -2.40 -4.81 3.38
CA ILE A 20 -3.58 -4.44 4.15
C ILE A 20 -4.42 -3.44 3.35
N ARG A 21 -5.69 -3.79 3.13
CA ARG A 21 -6.66 -2.89 2.47
C ARG A 21 -7.49 -2.16 3.52
N LEU A 22 -7.44 -0.82 3.50
CA LEU A 22 -8.26 0.02 4.36
C LEU A 22 -9.31 0.78 3.56
N SER A 23 -10.58 0.65 3.96
CA SER A 23 -11.68 1.43 3.42
C SER A 23 -11.85 2.74 4.18
N LEU A 24 -11.98 3.87 3.48
CA LEU A 24 -12.29 5.16 4.13
C LEU A 24 -13.70 5.22 4.73
N SER A 25 -14.56 4.23 4.45
CA SER A 25 -15.85 4.09 5.14
C SER A 25 -15.71 3.49 6.55
N SER A 26 -14.60 2.85 6.89
CA SER A 26 -14.35 2.31 8.23
C SER A 26 -13.66 3.33 9.14
N GLU A 27 -13.83 3.18 10.45
CA GLU A 27 -13.12 4.01 11.43
C GLU A 27 -11.59 3.83 11.32
N PRO A 28 -11.03 2.61 11.24
CA PRO A 28 -9.59 2.42 11.05
C PRO A 28 -9.06 3.08 9.78
N GLY A 29 -9.81 3.01 8.67
CA GLY A 29 -9.38 3.64 7.42
C GLY A 29 -9.38 5.17 7.50
N ARG A 30 -10.37 5.79 8.16
CA ARG A 30 -10.36 7.24 8.42
C ARG A 30 -9.22 7.67 9.34
N SER A 31 -8.96 6.89 10.39
CA SER A 31 -7.87 7.15 11.33
C SER A 31 -6.50 7.03 10.65
N ALA A 32 -6.30 6.02 9.81
CA ALA A 32 -5.12 5.89 8.97
C ALA A 32 -4.99 7.04 7.96
N ALA A 33 -6.08 7.42 7.30
CA ALA A 33 -6.08 8.53 6.34
C ALA A 33 -5.65 9.85 6.98
N ARG A 34 -6.14 10.16 8.19
CA ARG A 34 -5.67 11.33 8.96
C ARG A 34 -4.22 11.21 9.36
N ARG A 35 -3.81 10.05 9.91
CA ARG A 35 -2.44 9.80 10.39
C ARG A 35 -1.39 9.99 9.30
N TYR A 36 -1.68 9.54 8.09
CA TYR A 36 -0.76 9.59 6.95
C TYR A 36 -1.07 10.70 5.95
N GLY A 37 -1.96 11.64 6.27
CA GLY A 37 -2.25 12.78 5.40
C GLY A 37 -2.82 12.39 4.03
N VAL A 38 -3.61 11.32 3.95
CA VAL A 38 -4.23 10.86 2.70
C VAL A 38 -5.28 11.88 2.24
N ARG A 39 -5.05 12.48 1.06
CA ARG A 39 -5.92 13.52 0.46
C ARG A 39 -6.76 13.04 -0.72
N GLY A 40 -6.50 11.82 -1.22
CA GLY A 40 -7.20 11.24 -2.36
C GLY A 40 -7.08 9.71 -2.37
N ILE A 41 -8.02 9.05 -3.05
CA ILE A 41 -8.03 7.60 -3.21
C ILE A 41 -7.88 7.18 -4.68
N PRO A 42 -7.23 6.05 -4.98
CA PRO A 42 -6.45 5.23 -4.03
C PRO A 42 -5.16 5.93 -3.58
N THR A 43 -4.65 5.54 -2.40
CA THR A 43 -3.30 5.91 -1.91
C THR A 43 -2.63 4.64 -1.41
N LEU A 44 -1.38 4.45 -1.80
CA LEU A 44 -0.53 3.36 -1.35
C LEU A 44 0.50 3.89 -0.36
N ILE A 45 0.73 3.15 0.72
CA ILE A 45 1.78 3.43 1.70
C ILE A 45 2.55 2.12 1.89
N ILE A 46 3.88 2.19 1.77
CA ILE A 46 4.78 1.07 1.95
C ILE A 46 5.56 1.30 3.24
N PHE A 47 5.60 0.26 4.07
CA PHE A 47 6.36 0.22 5.31
C PHE A 47 7.52 -0.77 5.16
N ASP A 48 8.65 -0.48 5.80
CA ASP A 48 9.74 -1.46 5.96
C ASP A 48 9.47 -2.44 7.12
N GLY A 49 10.41 -3.37 7.34
CA GLY A 49 10.31 -4.36 8.42
C GLY A 49 10.35 -3.77 9.83
N GLU A 50 10.77 -2.50 10.00
CA GLU A 50 10.73 -1.77 11.28
C GLU A 50 9.43 -0.96 11.44
N GLY A 51 8.55 -0.99 10.44
CA GLY A 51 7.28 -0.24 10.43
C GLY A 51 7.43 1.24 10.07
N LYS A 52 8.56 1.66 9.49
CA LYS A 52 8.75 3.03 9.01
C LYS A 52 8.18 3.18 7.61
N VAL A 53 7.55 4.34 7.35
CA VAL A 53 7.07 4.68 6.01
C VAL A 53 8.27 4.96 5.13
N VAL A 54 8.48 4.12 4.11
CA VAL A 54 9.55 4.29 3.12
C VAL A 54 9.03 4.89 1.82
N GLU A 55 7.75 4.71 1.54
CA GLU A 55 7.12 5.29 0.37
C GLU A 55 5.63 5.55 0.57
N GLN A 56 5.15 6.67 0.02
CA GLN A 56 3.73 7.02 -0.04
C GLN A 56 3.42 7.59 -1.42
N ARG A 57 2.40 7.03 -2.09
CA ARG A 57 1.98 7.47 -3.43
C ARG A 57 0.47 7.62 -3.49
N ALA A 58 0.01 8.81 -3.87
CA ALA A 58 -1.39 9.05 -4.20
C ALA A 58 -1.67 8.68 -5.66
N GLY A 59 -2.87 8.18 -5.93
CA GLY A 59 -3.28 7.73 -7.26
C GLY A 59 -3.13 6.22 -7.46
N VAL A 60 -3.49 5.76 -8.65
CA VAL A 60 -3.50 4.33 -8.98
C VAL A 60 -2.05 3.81 -9.00
N PRO A 61 -1.71 2.80 -8.17
CA PRO A 61 -0.36 2.29 -8.12
C PRO A 61 0.02 1.56 -9.43
N ASN A 62 1.27 1.69 -9.85
CA ASN A 62 1.86 0.81 -10.85
C ASN A 62 2.33 -0.47 -10.15
N ARG A 63 1.76 -1.62 -10.50
CA ARG A 63 2.05 -2.92 -9.87
C ARG A 63 3.53 -3.26 -9.86
N GLU A 64 4.22 -3.12 -11.00
CA GLU A 64 5.64 -3.49 -11.14
C GLU A 64 6.52 -2.66 -10.21
N SER A 65 6.30 -1.34 -10.19
CA SER A 65 7.06 -0.43 -9.33
C SER A 65 6.87 -0.71 -7.83
N VAL A 66 5.66 -1.12 -7.43
CA VAL A 66 5.37 -1.49 -6.03
C VAL A 66 6.09 -2.78 -5.67
N VAL A 67 5.99 -3.81 -6.52
CA VAL A 67 6.63 -5.10 -6.28
C VAL A 67 8.16 -4.95 -6.22
N GLU A 68 8.74 -4.17 -7.12
CA GLU A 68 10.18 -3.90 -7.11
C GLU A 68 10.62 -3.19 -5.82
N THR A 69 9.86 -2.20 -5.36
CA THR A 69 10.17 -1.47 -4.13
C THR A 69 10.14 -2.39 -2.92
N VAL A 70 9.12 -3.23 -2.79
CA VAL A 70 9.03 -4.19 -1.68
C VAL A 70 10.18 -5.21 -1.73
N LYS A 71 10.53 -5.71 -2.91
CA LYS A 71 11.69 -6.62 -3.07
C LYS A 71 13.01 -5.99 -2.66
N ARG A 72 13.22 -4.70 -2.92
CA ARG A 72 14.42 -3.97 -2.46
C ARG A 72 14.48 -3.81 -0.94
N LEU A 73 13.33 -3.78 -0.26
CA LEU A 73 13.27 -3.61 1.20
C LEU A 73 13.46 -4.94 1.96
N GLY A 74 13.08 -6.06 1.34
CA GLY A 74 13.24 -7.41 1.91
C GLY A 74 14.53 -8.13 1.52
N ALA A 75 15.42 -7.47 0.77
CA ALA A 75 16.76 -7.98 0.42
C ALA A 75 17.81 -7.43 1.40
#